data_AF-A0A372RRS4-F1
#
_entry.id   AF-A0A372RRS4-F1
#
_cell.length_a   1.000
_cell.length_b   1.000
_cell.length_c   1.000
_cell.angle_alpha   90.00
_cell.angle_beta   90.00
_cell.angle_gamma   90.00
#
_symmetry.space_group_name_H-M   'P 1'
#
loop_
_entity.id
_entity.type
_entity.pdbx_description
1 polymer ?
#
loop_
_entity_poly.entity_id
_entity_poly.type
_entity_poly.pdbx_seq_one_letter_code
_entity_poly.pdbx_strand_id
1 'polypeptide(L)'
;MEQHFELIYRTSFQSNHLLELQQFCIDFMEKSPEKIFKSFDFTSLPEKPLVQLIKRDDLQMKEIEIWEHLLNWGLAQNQTLDPDPNTPNKWSDNDFQTLKNILQNCLPFIRFFSLSSKEFLQKVRPYKKLLEKQLYEDLLNSHINPDGKPSDNISLPRTVKNDEIIDSEIVNLNIVSTISRWIDKIDNNNFAHLRELYLPYKFQLLLRGSSDGFSPKTFHTLCDGKSITVAFIKVKETEEILGGYNPIKWVSSSDLTYGKTKDSFIFSFKNQNNFKDPIISNIKNIDYALNYHANYGPCFGSSDLITYNSNEDRDYDTNYCNECHYEKKIRDAETRFSIEDYEVYQIIKRQV
;
A
#
# COMPACT_ATOMS: atom_id res chain seq x y z
N MET A 1 -1.21 -24.25 -18.98
CA MET A 1 -0.07 -23.31 -19.07
C MET A 1 0.31 -22.79 -17.70
N GLU A 2 -0.63 -22.21 -16.94
CA GLU A 2 -0.35 -21.66 -15.60
C GLU A 2 0.28 -22.67 -14.61
N GLN A 3 -0.11 -23.95 -14.66
CA GLN A 3 0.42 -25.00 -13.78
C GLN A 3 1.88 -25.40 -14.05
N HIS A 4 2.39 -25.12 -15.25
CA HIS A 4 3.75 -25.46 -15.71
C HIS A 4 4.40 -24.23 -16.34
N PHE A 5 4.46 -23.16 -15.55
CA PHE A 5 4.91 -21.85 -16.02
C PHE A 5 6.40 -21.87 -16.35
N GLU A 6 7.23 -22.51 -15.52
CA GLU A 6 8.68 -22.57 -15.76
C GLU A 6 8.99 -23.23 -17.09
N LEU A 7 8.36 -24.36 -17.39
CA LEU A 7 8.60 -25.09 -18.63
C LEU A 7 8.33 -24.20 -19.84
N ILE A 8 7.19 -23.49 -19.82
CA ILE A 8 6.77 -22.61 -20.90
C ILE A 8 7.69 -21.40 -21.01
N TYR A 9 8.03 -20.78 -19.89
CA TYR A 9 8.97 -19.67 -19.83
C TYR A 9 10.33 -20.08 -20.41
N ARG A 10 10.89 -21.19 -19.95
CA ARG A 10 12.18 -21.68 -20.45
C ARG A 10 12.13 -21.96 -21.95
N THR A 11 11.10 -22.67 -22.43
CA THR A 11 10.95 -22.98 -23.85
C THR A 11 10.79 -21.71 -24.70
N SER A 12 10.04 -20.71 -24.23
CA SER A 12 9.81 -19.47 -24.98
C SER A 12 11.07 -18.63 -25.10
N PHE A 13 11.83 -18.48 -24.01
CA PHE A 13 13.05 -17.66 -23.98
C PHE A 13 14.30 -18.35 -24.56
N GLN A 14 14.22 -19.64 -24.88
CA GLN A 14 15.27 -20.36 -25.62
C GLN A 14 15.21 -20.15 -27.14
N SER A 15 14.11 -19.60 -27.68
CA SER A 15 13.91 -19.40 -29.11
C SER A 15 13.51 -17.96 -29.44
N ASN A 16 14.24 -17.32 -30.35
CA ASN A 16 13.91 -15.98 -30.84
C ASN A 16 12.65 -15.94 -31.73
N HIS A 17 12.07 -17.10 -32.05
CA HIS A 17 10.88 -17.21 -32.90
C HIS A 17 9.56 -17.23 -32.13
N LEU A 18 9.60 -17.30 -30.79
CA LEU A 18 8.41 -17.46 -29.93
C LEU A 18 8.01 -16.15 -29.23
N LEU A 19 8.05 -15.03 -29.96
CA LEU A 19 7.83 -13.68 -29.39
C LEU A 19 6.46 -13.53 -28.71
N GLU A 20 5.40 -14.08 -29.29
CA GLU A 20 4.05 -14.05 -28.69
C GLU A 20 4.00 -14.81 -27.36
N LEU A 21 4.72 -15.93 -27.26
CA LEU A 21 4.78 -16.72 -26.03
C LEU A 21 5.66 -16.07 -24.98
N GLN A 22 6.75 -15.39 -25.38
CA GLN A 22 7.55 -14.56 -24.49
C GLN A 22 6.72 -13.40 -23.92
N GLN A 23 5.95 -12.72 -24.77
CA GLN A 23 5.05 -11.65 -24.33
C GLN A 23 3.97 -12.18 -23.37
N PHE A 24 3.38 -13.35 -23.67
CA PHE A 24 2.46 -14.00 -22.74
C PHE A 24 3.11 -14.26 -21.38
N CYS A 25 4.35 -14.76 -21.34
CA CYS A 25 5.06 -15.00 -20.08
C CYS A 25 5.30 -13.70 -19.29
N ILE A 26 5.70 -12.62 -19.97
CA ILE A 26 5.91 -11.30 -19.37
C ILE A 26 4.58 -10.77 -18.79
N ASP A 27 3.53 -10.75 -19.61
CA ASP A 27 2.18 -10.35 -19.19
C ASP A 27 1.68 -11.16 -17.99
N PHE A 28 1.94 -12.47 -17.98
CA PHE A 28 1.52 -13.34 -16.89
C PHE A 28 2.28 -13.04 -15.58
N MET A 29 3.59 -12.80 -15.67
CA MET A 29 4.40 -12.33 -14.52
C MET A 29 3.94 -10.97 -14.01
N GLU A 30 3.43 -10.10 -14.89
CA GLU A 30 2.97 -8.76 -14.52
C GLU A 30 1.58 -8.74 -13.91
N LYS A 31 0.65 -9.53 -14.45
CA LYS A 31 -0.78 -9.49 -14.10
C LYS A 31 -1.18 -10.50 -13.04
N SER A 32 -0.45 -11.60 -12.88
CA SER A 32 -0.80 -12.67 -11.93
C SER A 32 0.43 -13.37 -11.35
N PRO A 33 1.39 -12.61 -10.75
CA PRO A 33 2.63 -13.19 -10.22
C PRO A 33 2.37 -14.24 -9.14
N GLU A 34 1.31 -14.12 -8.35
CA GLU A 34 0.92 -15.07 -7.29
C GLU A 34 0.60 -16.47 -7.82
N LYS A 35 0.13 -16.58 -9.06
CA LYS A 35 -0.11 -17.88 -9.70
C LYS A 35 1.19 -18.61 -10.03
N ILE A 36 2.26 -17.88 -10.31
CA ILE A 36 3.57 -18.46 -10.63
C ILE A 36 4.15 -19.17 -9.41
N PHE A 37 4.04 -18.57 -8.22
CA PHE A 37 4.43 -19.22 -6.96
C PHE A 37 3.70 -20.54 -6.73
N LYS A 38 2.44 -20.64 -7.18
CA LYS A 38 1.59 -21.83 -7.03
C LYS A 38 1.75 -22.85 -8.16
N SER A 39 2.62 -22.60 -9.14
CA SER A 39 2.88 -23.55 -10.24
C SER A 39 3.63 -24.79 -9.73
N PHE A 40 3.40 -25.94 -10.39
CA PHE A 40 4.02 -27.21 -9.97
C PHE A 40 5.53 -27.24 -10.23
N ASP A 41 6.00 -26.44 -11.18
CA ASP A 41 7.40 -26.33 -11.57
C ASP A 41 8.09 -25.08 -11.02
N PHE A 42 7.48 -24.40 -10.04
CA PHE A 42 8.03 -23.18 -9.43
C PHE A 42 9.48 -23.36 -8.94
N THR A 43 9.80 -24.50 -8.32
CA THR A 43 11.16 -24.78 -7.81
C THR A 43 12.20 -24.90 -8.93
N SER A 44 11.79 -25.04 -10.18
CA SER A 44 12.69 -25.05 -11.34
C SER A 44 12.92 -23.65 -11.92
N LEU A 45 12.20 -22.62 -11.43
CA LEU A 45 12.24 -21.28 -11.99
C LEU A 45 13.67 -20.72 -11.92
N PRO A 46 14.21 -20.12 -12.99
CA PRO A 46 15.51 -19.46 -12.92
C PRO A 46 15.51 -18.32 -11.90
N GLU A 47 16.66 -18.09 -11.26
CA GLU A 47 16.80 -17.09 -10.18
C GLU A 47 16.39 -15.67 -10.62
N LYS A 48 16.71 -15.26 -11.85
CA LYS A 48 16.45 -13.91 -12.34
C LYS A 48 14.94 -13.56 -12.36
N PRO A 49 14.05 -14.36 -12.97
CA PRO A 49 12.60 -14.21 -12.83
C PRO A 49 12.12 -14.25 -11.38
N LEU A 50 12.66 -15.15 -10.54
CA LEU A 50 12.29 -15.22 -9.13
C LEU A 50 12.58 -13.90 -8.40
N VAL A 51 13.78 -13.36 -8.57
CA VAL A 51 14.18 -12.06 -8.01
C VAL A 51 13.27 -10.94 -8.50
N GLN A 52 12.87 -10.95 -9.77
CA GLN A 52 11.91 -9.96 -10.30
C GLN A 52 10.55 -10.07 -9.61
N LEU A 53 10.04 -11.28 -9.37
CA LEU A 53 8.75 -11.51 -8.71
C LEU A 53 8.77 -11.03 -7.25
N ILE A 54 9.78 -11.43 -6.46
CA ILE A 54 9.86 -11.08 -5.03
C ILE A 54 10.19 -9.60 -4.79
N LYS A 55 10.70 -8.86 -5.79
CA LYS A 55 10.93 -7.41 -5.68
C LYS A 55 9.64 -6.59 -5.68
N ARG A 56 8.55 -7.13 -6.23
CA ARG A 56 7.32 -6.38 -6.52
C ARG A 56 6.57 -5.95 -5.26
N ASP A 57 6.21 -4.69 -5.16
CA ASP A 57 5.35 -4.18 -4.08
C ASP A 57 3.91 -4.67 -4.18
N ASP A 58 3.40 -4.91 -5.39
CA ASP A 58 2.01 -5.25 -5.68
C ASP A 58 1.71 -6.76 -5.71
N LEU A 59 2.67 -7.59 -5.31
CA LEU A 59 2.48 -9.05 -5.21
C LEU A 59 1.45 -9.37 -4.11
N GLN A 60 0.28 -9.86 -4.53
CA GLN A 60 -0.88 -10.20 -3.68
C GLN A 60 -0.68 -11.50 -2.91
N MET A 61 0.33 -11.56 -2.04
CA MET A 61 0.69 -12.76 -1.29
C MET A 61 1.21 -12.38 0.11
N LYS A 62 0.93 -13.21 1.12
CA LYS A 62 1.48 -12.96 2.45
C LYS A 62 2.99 -13.15 2.43
N GLU A 63 3.73 -12.31 3.16
CA GLU A 63 5.19 -12.40 3.16
C GLU A 63 5.69 -13.77 3.66
N ILE A 64 4.94 -14.40 4.57
CA ILE A 64 5.28 -15.76 5.03
C ILE A 64 5.22 -16.80 3.91
N GLU A 65 4.23 -16.71 3.02
CA GLU A 65 4.07 -17.63 1.90
C GLU A 65 5.22 -17.45 0.90
N ILE A 66 5.63 -16.20 0.65
CA ILE A 66 6.79 -15.88 -0.19
C ILE A 66 8.06 -16.49 0.42
N TRP A 67 8.26 -16.35 1.73
CA TRP A 67 9.39 -16.95 2.44
C TRP A 67 9.40 -18.48 2.31
N GLU A 68 8.27 -19.15 2.51
CA GLU A 68 8.17 -20.61 2.39
C GLU A 68 8.42 -21.09 0.96
N HIS A 69 7.88 -20.40 -0.05
CA HIS A 69 8.17 -20.69 -1.45
C HIS A 69 9.66 -20.51 -1.77
N LEU A 70 10.27 -19.39 -1.34
CA LEU A 70 11.69 -19.13 -1.57
C LEU A 70 12.57 -20.20 -0.92
N LEU A 71 12.22 -20.61 0.31
CA LEU A 71 12.93 -21.68 1.01
C LEU A 71 12.86 -22.99 0.23
N ASN A 72 11.66 -23.41 -0.19
CA ASN A 72 11.47 -24.62 -1.00
C ASN A 72 12.22 -24.55 -2.33
N TRP A 73 12.23 -23.39 -3.00
CA TRP A 73 13.00 -23.16 -4.22
C TRP A 73 14.49 -23.35 -3.96
N GLY A 74 15.03 -22.77 -2.89
CA GLY A 74 16.45 -22.88 -2.53
C GLY A 74 16.87 -24.32 -2.20
N LEU A 75 16.03 -25.06 -1.48
CA LEU A 75 16.25 -26.48 -1.18
C LEU A 75 16.31 -27.34 -2.45
N ALA A 76 15.45 -27.05 -3.43
CA ALA A 76 15.39 -27.79 -4.68
C ALA A 76 16.62 -27.57 -5.59
N GLN A 77 17.38 -26.48 -5.39
CA GLN A 77 18.57 -26.20 -6.21
C GLN A 77 19.77 -27.10 -5.88
N ASN A 78 19.76 -27.79 -4.74
CA ASN A 78 20.86 -28.67 -4.35
C ASN A 78 20.40 -29.99 -3.73
N GLN A 79 20.64 -31.09 -4.45
CA GLN A 79 20.27 -32.45 -4.05
C GLN A 79 20.99 -32.95 -2.79
N THR A 80 22.06 -32.30 -2.33
CA THR A 80 22.76 -32.69 -1.10
C THR A 80 22.08 -32.17 0.16
N LEU A 81 21.19 -31.16 0.04
CA LEU A 81 20.43 -30.63 1.16
C LEU A 81 19.22 -31.53 1.44
N ASP A 82 18.83 -31.65 2.71
CA ASP A 82 17.56 -32.27 3.08
C ASP A 82 16.41 -31.43 2.49
N PRO A 83 15.55 -32.00 1.63
CA PRO A 83 14.46 -31.25 1.01
C PRO A 83 13.33 -30.92 2.00
N ASP A 84 13.30 -31.47 3.21
CA ASP A 84 12.29 -31.13 4.22
C ASP A 84 12.62 -29.81 4.94
N PRO A 85 11.84 -28.73 4.73
CA PRO A 85 12.05 -27.46 5.41
C PRO A 85 11.72 -27.49 6.92
N ASN A 86 11.27 -28.62 7.47
CA ASN A 86 10.94 -28.76 8.89
C ASN A 86 12.05 -29.44 9.72
N THR A 87 13.20 -29.76 9.11
CA THR A 87 14.34 -30.38 9.80
C THR A 87 15.61 -29.50 9.93
N PRO A 88 15.55 -28.15 10.01
CA PRO A 88 16.75 -27.30 10.06
C PRO A 88 17.61 -27.54 11.32
N ASN A 89 17.08 -28.24 12.33
CA ASN A 89 17.85 -28.68 13.50
C ASN A 89 18.86 -29.81 13.20
N LYS A 90 18.71 -30.54 12.10
CA LYS A 90 19.61 -31.61 11.67
C LYS A 90 20.77 -31.11 10.78
N TRP A 91 20.72 -29.84 10.39
CA TRP A 91 21.61 -29.27 9.39
C TRP A 91 22.96 -28.88 9.99
N SER A 92 24.03 -29.15 9.24
CA SER A 92 25.38 -28.70 9.53
C SER A 92 25.56 -27.23 9.17
N ASP A 93 26.64 -26.61 9.66
CA ASP A 93 26.98 -25.24 9.26
C ASP A 93 27.24 -25.12 7.74
N ASN A 94 27.77 -26.16 7.11
CA ASN A 94 27.99 -26.20 5.67
C ASN A 94 26.68 -26.20 4.88
N ASP A 95 25.65 -26.89 5.38
CA ASP A 95 24.32 -26.91 4.74
C ASP A 95 23.70 -25.51 4.75
N PHE A 96 23.79 -24.80 5.88
CA PHE A 96 23.35 -23.40 5.97
C PHE A 96 24.15 -22.46 5.05
N GLN A 97 25.47 -22.61 4.96
CA GLN A 97 26.27 -21.79 4.03
C GLN A 97 25.90 -22.04 2.58
N THR A 98 25.66 -23.31 2.22
CA THR A 98 25.24 -23.70 0.87
C THR A 98 23.91 -23.04 0.50
N LEU A 99 22.89 -23.17 1.37
CA LEU A 99 21.59 -22.54 1.14
C LEU A 99 21.67 -21.01 1.15
N LYS A 100 22.49 -20.43 2.03
CA LYS A 100 22.70 -18.98 2.09
C LYS A 100 23.26 -18.44 0.77
N ASN A 101 24.23 -19.14 0.16
CA ASN A 101 24.79 -18.76 -1.13
C ASN A 101 23.76 -18.86 -2.26
N ILE A 102 22.90 -19.89 -2.24
CA ILE A 102 21.80 -20.06 -3.21
C ILE A 102 20.79 -18.91 -3.09
N LEU A 103 20.43 -18.52 -1.87
CA LEU A 103 19.40 -17.51 -1.62
C LEU A 103 19.93 -16.07 -1.56
N GLN A 104 21.24 -15.85 -1.72
CA GLN A 104 21.88 -14.57 -1.41
C GLN A 104 21.27 -13.37 -2.15
N ASN A 105 20.86 -13.55 -3.41
CA ASN A 105 20.27 -12.46 -4.21
C ASN A 105 18.77 -12.30 -3.94
N CYS A 106 18.14 -13.25 -3.25
CA CYS A 106 16.71 -13.21 -2.95
C CYS A 106 16.42 -12.68 -1.54
N LEU A 107 17.26 -13.04 -0.56
CA LEU A 107 17.09 -12.67 0.86
C LEU A 107 16.86 -11.17 1.10
N PRO A 108 17.56 -10.23 0.42
CA PRO A 108 17.35 -8.79 0.63
C PRO A 108 15.94 -8.29 0.28
N PHE A 109 15.18 -9.06 -0.50
CA PHE A 109 13.83 -8.66 -0.95
C PHE A 109 12.70 -9.25 -0.11
N ILE A 110 13.03 -10.04 0.93
CA ILE A 110 12.06 -10.57 1.88
C ILE A 110 11.83 -9.56 3.00
N ARG A 111 10.57 -9.20 3.23
CA ARG A 111 10.13 -8.19 4.19
C ARG A 111 9.91 -8.82 5.57
N PHE A 112 10.98 -9.36 6.17
CA PHE A 112 10.89 -10.11 7.44
C PHE A 112 10.20 -9.35 8.58
N PHE A 113 10.31 -8.01 8.61
CA PHE A 113 9.64 -7.16 9.60
C PHE A 113 8.11 -7.17 9.48
N SER A 114 7.56 -7.67 8.37
CA SER A 114 6.13 -7.83 8.14
C SER A 114 5.55 -9.14 8.65
N LEU A 115 6.39 -10.04 9.14
CA LEU A 115 5.92 -11.30 9.72
C LEU A 115 5.35 -11.08 11.12
N SER A 116 4.31 -11.83 11.46
CA SER A 116 3.83 -11.92 12.84
C SER A 116 4.86 -12.61 13.74
N SER A 117 4.78 -12.39 15.05
CA SER A 117 5.68 -13.05 16.02
C SER A 117 5.60 -14.59 15.95
N LYS A 118 4.42 -15.14 15.65
CA LYS A 118 4.22 -16.58 15.47
C LYS A 118 4.94 -17.09 14.22
N GLU A 119 4.76 -16.42 13.08
CA GLU A 119 5.40 -16.79 11.82
C GLU A 119 6.92 -16.69 11.92
N PHE A 120 7.45 -15.59 12.47
CA PHE A 120 8.88 -15.44 12.70
C PHE A 120 9.44 -16.56 13.57
N LEU A 121 8.81 -16.84 14.72
CA LEU A 121 9.26 -17.86 15.66
C LEU A 121 9.28 -19.27 15.04
N GLN A 122 8.25 -19.61 14.26
CA GLN A 122 8.06 -20.96 13.74
C GLN A 122 8.78 -21.21 12.42
N LYS A 123 8.90 -20.19 11.56
CA LYS A 123 9.28 -20.37 10.15
C LYS A 123 10.59 -19.67 9.76
N VAL A 124 10.98 -18.61 10.47
CA VAL A 124 12.22 -17.87 10.15
C VAL A 124 13.32 -18.14 11.17
N ARG A 125 13.00 -18.15 12.47
CA ARG A 125 13.97 -18.38 13.55
C ARG A 125 14.77 -19.68 13.40
N PRO A 126 14.20 -20.82 12.95
CA PRO A 126 14.99 -22.03 12.70
C PRO A 126 16.11 -21.83 11.67
N TYR A 127 15.94 -20.87 10.77
CA TYR A 127 16.85 -20.51 9.69
C TYR A 127 17.72 -19.27 9.98
N LYS A 128 17.84 -18.85 11.25
CA LYS A 128 18.58 -17.64 11.65
C LYS A 128 20.01 -17.52 11.08
N LYS A 129 20.67 -18.65 10.79
CA LYS A 129 22.03 -18.68 10.21
C LYS A 129 22.10 -18.18 8.77
N LEU A 130 20.96 -18.13 8.06
CA LEU A 130 20.87 -17.55 6.72
C LEU A 130 20.94 -16.02 6.76
N LEU A 131 20.48 -15.41 7.85
CA LEU A 131 20.42 -13.97 8.02
C LEU A 131 21.74 -13.40 8.51
N GLU A 132 22.01 -12.15 8.17
CA GLU A 132 23.10 -11.40 8.79
C GLU A 132 22.81 -11.19 10.28
N LYS A 133 23.88 -11.22 11.09
CA LYS A 133 23.76 -11.13 12.55
C LYS A 133 23.00 -9.86 12.98
N GLN A 134 23.33 -8.72 12.39
CA GLN A 134 22.67 -7.45 12.73
C GLN A 134 21.18 -7.48 12.38
N LEU A 135 20.83 -7.93 11.16
CA LEU A 135 19.44 -8.06 10.73
C LEU A 135 18.64 -8.98 11.66
N TYR A 136 19.21 -10.11 12.08
CA TYR A 136 18.53 -11.03 13.00
C TYR A 136 18.28 -10.40 14.38
N GLU A 137 19.26 -9.67 14.94
CA GLU A 137 19.08 -8.98 16.22
C GLU A 137 18.03 -7.87 16.11
N ASP A 138 18.04 -7.10 15.03
CA ASP A 138 17.03 -6.06 14.78
C ASP A 138 15.62 -6.67 14.65
N LEU A 139 15.51 -7.79 13.94
CA LEU A 139 14.25 -8.55 13.84
C LEU A 139 13.81 -9.08 15.21
N LEU A 140 14.70 -9.71 15.98
CA LEU A 140 14.36 -10.21 17.31
C LEU A 140 13.88 -9.08 18.23
N ASN A 141 14.60 -7.97 18.26
CA ASN A 141 14.24 -6.79 19.05
C ASN A 141 12.89 -6.23 18.63
N SER A 142 12.61 -6.16 17.32
CA SER A 142 11.32 -5.68 16.80
C SER A 142 10.11 -6.54 17.23
N HIS A 143 10.33 -7.80 17.60
CA HIS A 143 9.28 -8.70 18.09
C HIS A 143 9.12 -8.65 19.62
N ILE A 144 10.21 -8.40 20.35
CA ILE A 144 10.21 -8.34 21.82
C ILE A 144 9.76 -6.96 22.30
N ASN A 145 10.17 -5.90 21.60
CA ASN A 145 9.81 -4.52 21.89
C ASN A 145 9.13 -3.90 20.66
N PRO A 146 7.83 -4.22 20.43
CA PRO A 146 7.10 -3.72 19.27
C PRO A 146 6.97 -2.20 19.28
N ASP A 147 7.02 -1.56 20.44
CA ASP A 147 6.96 -0.10 20.62
C ASP A 147 8.27 0.62 20.26
N GLY A 148 9.32 -0.14 19.94
CA GLY A 148 10.57 0.40 19.42
C GLY A 148 10.39 1.07 18.06
N LYS A 149 11.20 2.10 17.79
CA LYS A 149 11.20 2.79 16.49
C LYS A 149 11.96 1.97 15.44
N PRO A 150 11.35 1.65 14.28
CA PRO A 150 12.04 1.01 13.18
C PRO A 150 13.11 1.92 12.58
N SER A 151 14.15 1.32 11.98
CA SER A 151 15.14 2.08 11.21
C SER A 151 14.57 2.54 9.86
N ASP A 152 15.12 3.63 9.33
CA ASP A 152 14.65 4.23 8.07
C ASP A 152 14.90 3.35 6.84
N ASN A 153 15.61 2.23 6.97
CA ASN A 153 15.94 1.32 5.87
C ASN A 153 15.05 0.07 5.80
N ILE A 154 14.01 -0.04 6.65
CA ILE A 154 13.11 -1.18 6.62
C ILE A 154 12.11 -1.06 5.46
N SER A 155 11.95 -2.16 4.73
CA SER A 155 10.95 -2.32 3.67
C SER A 155 9.55 -2.46 4.29
N LEU A 156 8.59 -1.74 3.72
CA LEU A 156 7.20 -1.77 4.13
C LEU A 156 6.50 -3.06 3.69
N PRO A 157 5.36 -3.43 4.31
CA PRO A 157 4.50 -4.52 3.83
C PRO A 157 4.14 -4.38 2.36
N ARG A 158 3.92 -5.51 1.67
CA ARG A 158 3.43 -5.50 0.29
C ARG A 158 2.03 -4.88 0.22
N THR A 159 1.76 -4.27 -0.92
CA THR A 159 0.47 -3.70 -1.30
C THR A 159 -0.51 -4.84 -1.51
N VAL A 160 -1.45 -5.02 -0.58
CA VAL A 160 -2.58 -5.97 -0.74
C VAL A 160 -3.84 -5.19 -1.09
N LYS A 161 -4.63 -5.71 -2.04
CA LYS A 161 -5.97 -5.22 -2.38
C LYS A 161 -7.03 -6.11 -1.71
N ASN A 162 -8.11 -5.49 -1.24
CA ASN A 162 -9.28 -6.20 -0.73
C ASN A 162 -10.54 -5.35 -0.91
N ASP A 163 -11.31 -5.70 -1.93
CA ASP A 163 -12.51 -4.98 -2.36
C ASP A 163 -13.65 -5.06 -1.31
N GLU A 164 -13.59 -5.99 -0.36
CA GLU A 164 -14.54 -6.03 0.75
C GLU A 164 -14.35 -4.87 1.74
N ILE A 165 -13.11 -4.39 1.87
CA ILE A 165 -12.73 -3.27 2.75
C ILE A 165 -12.85 -1.95 2.00
N ILE A 166 -12.29 -1.88 0.79
CA ILE A 166 -12.29 -0.71 -0.06
C ILE A 166 -12.17 -1.16 -1.52
N ASP A 167 -13.11 -0.71 -2.35
CA ASP A 167 -13.02 -0.77 -3.81
C ASP A 167 -12.40 0.56 -4.25
N SER A 168 -11.09 0.60 -4.53
CA SER A 168 -10.35 1.80 -4.91
C SER A 168 -9.37 1.54 -6.06
N GLU A 169 -9.34 2.47 -7.00
CA GLU A 169 -8.33 2.53 -8.06
C GLU A 169 -7.16 3.48 -7.73
N ILE A 170 -7.25 4.23 -6.62
CA ILE A 170 -6.27 5.25 -6.22
C ILE A 170 -5.37 4.76 -5.07
N VAL A 171 -5.93 4.04 -4.09
CA VAL A 171 -5.22 3.67 -2.86
C VAL A 171 -5.26 2.16 -2.59
N ASN A 172 -4.30 1.69 -1.80
CA ASN A 172 -4.26 0.32 -1.30
C ASN A 172 -4.60 0.22 0.20
N LEU A 173 -4.65 -1.01 0.72
CA LEU A 173 -4.93 -1.25 2.14
C LEU A 173 -3.88 -0.68 3.09
N ASN A 174 -2.64 -0.48 2.65
CA ASN A 174 -1.61 0.13 3.49
C ASN A 174 -1.92 1.61 3.77
N ILE A 175 -2.26 2.37 2.72
CA ILE A 175 -2.72 3.76 2.87
C ILE A 175 -3.98 3.80 3.73
N VAL A 176 -4.95 2.93 3.46
CA VAL A 176 -6.19 2.85 4.24
C VAL A 176 -5.93 2.52 5.71
N SER A 177 -5.00 1.61 6.00
CA SER A 177 -4.57 1.29 7.37
C SER A 177 -3.93 2.51 8.04
N THR A 178 -3.04 3.22 7.35
CA THR A 178 -2.38 4.44 7.87
C THR A 178 -3.41 5.53 8.21
N ILE A 179 -4.37 5.78 7.32
CA ILE A 179 -5.47 6.73 7.55
C ILE A 179 -6.35 6.28 8.72
N SER A 180 -6.70 4.98 8.78
CA SER A 180 -7.52 4.42 9.86
C SER A 180 -6.85 4.56 11.23
N ARG A 181 -5.54 4.28 11.31
CA ARG A 181 -4.76 4.48 12.55
C ARG A 181 -4.73 5.96 12.95
N TRP A 182 -4.64 6.87 11.99
CA TRP A 182 -4.66 8.31 12.28
C TRP A 182 -6.01 8.78 12.81
N ILE A 183 -7.11 8.29 12.23
CA ILE A 183 -8.48 8.53 12.72
C ILE A 183 -8.61 8.10 14.18
N ASP A 184 -8.10 6.91 14.52
CA ASP A 184 -8.19 6.33 15.86
C ASP A 184 -7.05 6.77 16.80
N LYS A 185 -6.17 7.66 16.34
CA LYS A 185 -5.03 8.19 17.10
C LYS A 185 -4.09 7.10 17.64
N ILE A 186 -3.90 6.05 16.84
CA ILE A 186 -2.97 4.96 17.11
C ILE A 186 -1.56 5.36 16.66
N ASP A 187 -0.56 5.06 17.48
CA ASP A 187 0.84 5.34 17.14
C ASP A 187 1.28 4.55 15.91
N ASN A 188 1.80 5.28 14.92
CA ASN A 188 2.30 4.76 13.65
C ASN A 188 3.83 4.61 13.65
N ASN A 189 4.52 4.94 14.73
CA ASN A 189 5.99 4.97 14.76
C ASN A 189 6.64 3.67 15.24
N ASN A 190 5.86 2.62 15.47
CA ASN A 190 6.30 1.39 16.12
C ASN A 190 6.25 0.19 15.17
N PHE A 191 6.93 -0.92 15.45
CA PHE A 191 6.94 -2.08 14.55
C PHE A 191 5.55 -2.70 14.27
N ALA A 192 4.52 -2.38 15.05
CA ALA A 192 3.18 -2.91 14.83
C ALA A 192 2.59 -2.50 13.46
N HIS A 193 2.87 -1.28 12.97
CA HIS A 193 2.41 -0.84 11.65
C HIS A 193 3.02 -1.65 10.49
N LEU A 194 4.18 -2.29 10.71
CA LEU A 194 4.84 -3.12 9.71
C LEU A 194 4.28 -4.53 9.66
N ARG A 195 3.59 -5.02 10.71
CA ARG A 195 3.16 -6.42 10.80
C ARG A 195 1.70 -6.63 10.44
N GLU A 196 0.86 -5.65 10.75
CA GLU A 196 -0.58 -5.82 10.65
C GLU A 196 -1.27 -4.56 10.12
N LEU A 197 -2.07 -4.78 9.08
CA LEU A 197 -2.99 -3.79 8.56
C LEU A 197 -4.07 -3.51 9.61
N TYR A 198 -4.23 -2.25 9.99
CA TYR A 198 -5.27 -1.82 10.91
C TYR A 198 -6.50 -1.38 10.12
N LEU A 199 -7.44 -2.30 9.95
CA LEU A 199 -8.61 -2.11 9.10
C LEU A 199 -9.92 -2.25 9.92
N PRO A 200 -10.19 -1.39 10.91
CA PRO A 200 -11.42 -1.45 11.71
C PRO A 200 -12.64 -0.93 10.95
N TYR A 201 -12.44 -0.36 9.76
CA TYR A 201 -13.45 0.30 8.96
C TYR A 201 -13.67 -0.39 7.62
N LYS A 202 -14.90 -0.28 7.11
CA LYS A 202 -15.23 -0.45 5.70
C LYS A 202 -15.38 0.93 5.07
N PHE A 203 -14.76 1.13 3.91
CA PHE A 203 -14.80 2.36 3.14
C PHE A 203 -15.84 2.18 2.05
N GLN A 204 -17.04 2.72 2.26
CA GLN A 204 -18.13 2.66 1.29
C GLN A 204 -17.99 3.80 0.29
N LEU A 205 -17.75 3.47 -0.98
CA LEU A 205 -17.65 4.45 -2.06
C LEU A 205 -18.94 5.27 -2.16
N LEU A 206 -18.80 6.60 -2.16
CA LEU A 206 -19.88 7.55 -2.41
C LEU A 206 -19.79 8.12 -3.82
N LEU A 207 -18.57 8.37 -4.28
CA LEU A 207 -18.28 9.02 -5.55
C LEU A 207 -16.92 8.54 -6.06
N ARG A 208 -16.83 8.22 -7.36
CA ARG A 208 -15.58 8.07 -8.11
C ARG A 208 -15.62 8.97 -9.35
N GLY A 209 -14.64 9.87 -9.50
CA GLY A 209 -14.63 10.89 -10.56
C GLY A 209 -14.72 10.29 -11.97
N SER A 210 -13.96 9.23 -12.25
CA SER A 210 -14.01 8.51 -13.52
C SER A 210 -15.36 7.87 -13.86
N SER A 211 -16.22 7.60 -12.87
CA SER A 211 -17.55 7.03 -13.04
C SER A 211 -18.67 8.08 -12.99
N ASP A 212 -18.59 9.01 -12.03
CA ASP A 212 -19.66 9.93 -11.65
C ASP A 212 -19.46 11.36 -12.16
N GLY A 213 -18.23 11.73 -12.54
CA GLY A 213 -17.84 13.05 -13.03
C GLY A 213 -17.08 13.91 -12.00
N PHE A 214 -16.54 15.04 -12.46
CA PHE A 214 -15.62 15.91 -11.69
C PHE A 214 -16.22 17.28 -11.37
N SER A 215 -17.54 17.41 -11.36
CA SER A 215 -18.21 18.69 -11.11
C SER A 215 -18.53 18.91 -9.62
N PRO A 216 -18.51 20.16 -9.12
CA PRO A 216 -19.00 20.48 -7.77
C PRO A 216 -20.42 19.95 -7.52
N LYS A 217 -21.30 20.06 -8.52
CA LYS A 217 -22.68 19.58 -8.43
C LYS A 217 -22.75 18.07 -8.24
N THR A 218 -21.92 17.30 -8.94
CA THR A 218 -21.82 15.85 -8.75
C THR A 218 -21.41 15.55 -7.31
N PHE A 219 -20.37 16.22 -6.81
CA PHE A 219 -19.90 16.04 -5.44
C PHE A 219 -21.00 16.32 -4.41
N HIS A 220 -21.66 17.47 -4.48
CA HIS A 220 -22.71 17.81 -3.53
C HIS A 220 -23.93 16.88 -3.64
N THR A 221 -24.30 16.44 -4.84
CA THR A 221 -25.41 15.49 -5.05
C THR A 221 -25.16 14.15 -4.34
N LEU A 222 -23.91 13.66 -4.34
CA LEU A 222 -23.57 12.34 -3.81
C LEU A 222 -23.08 12.38 -2.35
N CYS A 223 -22.41 13.46 -1.94
CA CYS A 223 -21.72 13.56 -0.67
C CYS A 223 -22.44 14.41 0.39
N ASP A 224 -23.31 15.36 0.00
CA ASP A 224 -24.02 16.15 1.00
C ASP A 224 -24.90 15.28 1.89
N GLY A 225 -24.98 15.66 3.17
CA GLY A 225 -25.68 14.86 4.17
C GLY A 225 -24.88 13.66 4.70
N LYS A 226 -23.74 13.31 4.09
CA LYS A 226 -22.83 12.27 4.59
C LYS A 226 -21.81 12.86 5.57
N SER A 227 -21.44 12.09 6.58
CA SER A 227 -20.43 12.42 7.59
C SER A 227 -19.46 11.27 7.77
N ILE A 228 -18.32 11.52 8.42
CA ILE A 228 -17.25 10.53 8.61
C ILE A 228 -16.80 10.01 7.23
N THR A 229 -16.23 10.92 6.46
CA THR A 229 -15.83 10.67 5.07
C THR A 229 -14.34 10.91 4.88
N VAL A 230 -13.76 10.26 3.88
CA VAL A 230 -12.41 10.57 3.40
C VAL A 230 -12.47 10.79 1.88
N ALA A 231 -11.71 11.76 1.40
CA ALA A 231 -11.46 11.96 -0.02
C ALA A 231 -10.02 11.59 -0.37
N PHE A 232 -9.83 10.87 -1.47
CA PHE A 232 -8.54 10.59 -2.08
C PHE A 232 -8.52 11.19 -3.48
N ILE A 233 -7.48 11.95 -3.82
CA ILE A 233 -7.34 12.65 -5.09
C ILE A 233 -6.00 12.21 -5.69
N LYS A 234 -6.04 11.57 -6.85
CA LYS A 234 -4.85 11.24 -7.63
C LYS A 234 -4.49 12.42 -8.52
N VAL A 235 -3.26 12.88 -8.41
CA VAL A 235 -2.77 14.03 -9.19
C VAL A 235 -2.32 13.56 -10.58
N LYS A 236 -2.78 14.26 -11.62
CA LYS A 236 -2.48 13.91 -13.01
C LYS A 236 -1.00 14.04 -13.33
N GLU A 237 -0.49 13.10 -14.14
CA GLU A 237 0.92 13.01 -14.57
C GLU A 237 1.88 12.74 -13.41
N THR A 238 1.36 12.45 -12.21
CA THR A 238 2.13 12.01 -11.06
C THR A 238 1.46 10.79 -10.44
N GLU A 239 2.16 10.15 -9.51
CA GLU A 239 1.57 9.08 -8.70
C GLU A 239 1.12 9.61 -7.32
N GLU A 240 1.16 10.92 -7.11
CA GLU A 240 0.89 11.56 -5.82
C GLU A 240 -0.60 11.50 -5.47
N ILE A 241 -0.87 11.21 -4.20
CA ILE A 241 -2.21 11.07 -3.67
C ILE A 241 -2.40 12.11 -2.56
N LEU A 242 -3.34 13.02 -2.78
CA LEU A 242 -3.77 14.03 -1.82
C LEU A 242 -5.11 13.65 -1.22
N GLY A 243 -5.46 14.22 -0.09
CA GLY A 243 -6.79 13.97 0.48
C GLY A 243 -7.04 14.61 1.82
N GLY A 244 -8.22 14.33 2.35
CA GLY A 244 -8.62 14.80 3.66
C GLY A 244 -9.73 13.96 4.26
N TYR A 245 -9.72 13.89 5.59
CA TYR A 245 -10.74 13.26 6.40
C TYR A 245 -11.67 14.31 6.99
N ASN A 246 -12.96 14.15 6.75
CA ASN A 246 -14.02 14.98 7.30
C ASN A 246 -14.89 14.15 8.29
N PRO A 247 -14.85 14.44 9.60
CA PRO A 247 -15.69 13.77 10.60
C PRO A 247 -17.15 14.26 10.64
N ILE A 248 -17.46 15.44 10.10
CA ILE A 248 -18.78 16.09 10.18
C ILE A 248 -19.53 16.00 8.86
N LYS A 249 -20.79 16.43 8.86
CA LYS A 249 -21.68 16.34 7.69
C LYS A 249 -21.28 17.35 6.60
N TRP A 250 -21.14 16.90 5.36
CA TRP A 250 -21.05 17.79 4.20
C TRP A 250 -22.37 18.52 3.96
N VAL A 251 -22.29 19.80 3.66
CA VAL A 251 -23.40 20.65 3.25
C VAL A 251 -22.93 21.59 2.15
N SER A 252 -23.85 22.03 1.31
CA SER A 252 -23.65 23.09 0.33
C SER A 252 -24.38 24.37 0.74
N SER A 253 -23.75 25.50 0.43
CA SER A 253 -24.27 26.85 0.66
C SER A 253 -23.84 27.75 -0.50
N SER A 254 -24.71 28.68 -0.92
CA SER A 254 -24.32 29.74 -1.85
C SER A 254 -23.46 30.82 -1.18
N ASP A 255 -23.55 30.94 0.15
CA ASP A 255 -22.72 31.83 0.94
C ASP A 255 -21.44 31.12 1.41
N LEU A 256 -20.37 31.90 1.60
CA LEU A 256 -19.11 31.42 2.16
C LEU A 256 -19.32 31.02 3.63
N THR A 257 -19.48 29.72 3.86
CA THR A 257 -19.70 29.13 5.18
C THR A 257 -18.70 28.02 5.43
N TYR A 258 -18.31 27.86 6.70
CA TYR A 258 -17.27 26.92 7.09
C TYR A 258 -17.77 25.89 8.09
N GLY A 259 -17.25 24.67 7.96
CA GLY A 259 -17.46 23.58 8.90
C GLY A 259 -16.49 23.67 10.08
N LYS A 260 -17.02 23.59 11.30
CA LYS A 260 -16.22 23.59 12.53
C LYS A 260 -15.95 22.18 13.04
N THR A 261 -14.69 21.78 13.12
CA THR A 261 -14.28 20.53 13.77
C THR A 261 -12.81 20.53 14.18
N LYS A 262 -12.47 19.75 15.21
CA LYS A 262 -11.10 19.55 15.72
C LYS A 262 -10.44 18.27 15.20
N ASP A 263 -11.22 17.37 14.59
CA ASP A 263 -10.76 16.04 14.20
C ASP A 263 -10.58 15.90 12.67
N SER A 264 -10.62 17.03 11.94
CA SER A 264 -10.30 17.06 10.51
C SER A 264 -8.79 17.07 10.30
N PHE A 265 -8.33 16.38 9.26
CA PHE A 265 -6.94 16.40 8.82
C PHE A 265 -6.85 16.22 7.31
N ILE A 266 -5.81 16.79 6.72
CA ILE A 266 -5.44 16.58 5.32
C ILE A 266 -4.14 15.82 5.23
N PHE A 267 -3.90 15.17 4.09
CA PHE A 267 -2.73 14.34 3.90
C PHE A 267 -2.20 14.33 2.46
N SER A 268 -0.94 13.91 2.34
CA SER A 268 -0.29 13.61 1.06
C SER A 268 0.56 12.34 1.17
N PHE A 269 0.48 11.50 0.15
CA PHE A 269 1.33 10.34 -0.09
C PHE A 269 2.06 10.51 -1.42
N LYS A 270 3.34 10.13 -1.46
CA LYS A 270 4.15 10.19 -2.69
C LYS A 270 3.57 9.30 -3.79
N ASN A 271 3.12 8.10 -3.42
CA ASN A 271 2.34 7.20 -4.27
C ASN A 271 1.76 6.02 -3.49
N GLN A 272 0.95 5.21 -4.16
CA GLN A 272 0.33 4.01 -3.58
C GLN A 272 1.33 2.99 -3.02
N ASN A 273 2.52 2.86 -3.61
CA ASN A 273 3.54 1.87 -3.20
C ASN A 273 4.55 2.42 -2.18
N ASN A 274 4.63 3.74 -2.01
CA ASN A 274 5.54 4.40 -1.08
C ASN A 274 4.75 5.29 -0.10
N PHE A 275 4.24 4.64 0.95
CA PHE A 275 3.44 5.22 2.02
C PHE A 275 4.22 5.40 3.33
N LYS A 276 5.55 5.37 3.29
CA LYS A 276 6.42 5.38 4.49
C LYS A 276 6.33 6.66 5.29
N ASP A 277 6.32 7.78 4.57
CA ASP A 277 6.43 9.12 5.14
C ASP A 277 5.28 9.99 4.64
N PRO A 278 4.02 9.68 5.01
CA PRO A 278 2.91 10.53 4.64
C PRO A 278 3.04 11.86 5.35
N ILE A 279 2.72 12.95 4.65
CA ILE A 279 2.50 14.22 5.32
C ILE A 279 1.06 14.18 5.81
N ILE A 280 0.86 14.15 7.13
CA ILE A 280 -0.45 14.33 7.75
C ILE A 280 -0.44 15.63 8.54
N SER A 281 -1.48 16.43 8.28
CA SER A 281 -1.62 17.80 8.73
C SER A 281 -2.98 17.94 9.39
N ASN A 282 -3.02 18.14 10.71
CA ASN A 282 -4.28 18.30 11.42
C ASN A 282 -4.80 19.73 11.28
N ILE A 283 -6.09 19.91 11.54
CA ILE A 283 -6.68 21.23 11.61
C ILE A 283 -6.06 22.05 12.75
N LYS A 284 -5.55 23.23 12.43
CA LYS A 284 -5.02 24.23 13.38
C LYS A 284 -6.10 25.23 13.77
N ASN A 285 -6.85 25.75 12.81
CA ASN A 285 -7.98 26.64 13.06
C ASN A 285 -9.31 25.92 12.84
N ILE A 286 -9.88 25.42 13.93
CA ILE A 286 -11.05 24.53 13.90
C ILE A 286 -12.30 25.16 13.27
N ASP A 287 -12.40 26.50 13.23
CA ASP A 287 -13.57 27.20 12.68
C ASP A 287 -13.60 27.19 11.14
N TYR A 288 -12.50 26.78 10.49
CA TYR A 288 -12.33 26.80 9.04
C TYR A 288 -11.96 25.41 8.50
N ALA A 289 -12.41 24.33 9.15
CA ALA A 289 -11.96 22.99 8.77
C ALA A 289 -12.40 22.60 7.35
N LEU A 290 -13.61 22.98 6.95
CA LEU A 290 -14.22 22.67 5.66
C LEU A 290 -14.82 23.93 5.06
N ASN A 291 -14.84 24.03 3.75
CA ASN A 291 -15.57 25.07 3.03
C ASN A 291 -16.81 24.45 2.38
N TYR A 292 -17.98 25.02 2.66
CA TYR A 292 -19.27 24.50 2.20
C TYR A 292 -19.83 25.23 0.99
N HIS A 293 -19.05 26.08 0.33
CA HIS A 293 -19.56 26.81 -0.81
C HIS A 293 -19.85 25.86 -1.99
N ALA A 294 -21.01 26.00 -2.64
CA ALA A 294 -21.57 25.04 -3.61
C ALA A 294 -20.71 24.79 -4.88
N ASN A 295 -19.78 25.69 -5.16
CA ASN A 295 -18.83 25.60 -6.27
C ASN A 295 -17.55 24.80 -5.94
N TYR A 296 -17.45 24.26 -4.73
CA TYR A 296 -16.30 23.47 -4.30
C TYR A 296 -16.64 21.98 -4.30
N GLY A 297 -15.63 21.15 -4.53
CA GLY A 297 -15.71 19.71 -4.31
C GLY A 297 -15.31 19.35 -2.88
N PRO A 298 -14.51 18.29 -2.69
CA PRO A 298 -13.79 18.08 -1.44
C PRO A 298 -12.90 19.29 -1.15
N CYS A 299 -13.26 20.08 -0.13
CA CYS A 299 -12.58 21.31 0.21
C CYS A 299 -12.29 21.39 1.71
N PHE A 300 -11.00 21.41 2.04
CA PHE A 300 -10.50 21.47 3.41
C PHE A 300 -9.76 22.79 3.60
N GLY A 301 -10.16 23.55 4.62
CA GLY A 301 -9.60 24.88 4.82
C GLY A 301 -10.21 25.93 3.89
N SER A 302 -9.61 27.12 3.89
CA SER A 302 -9.90 28.19 2.94
C SER A 302 -8.99 28.12 1.71
N SER A 303 -7.84 27.44 1.85
CA SER A 303 -6.86 27.29 0.77
C SER A 303 -5.98 26.04 0.91
N ASP A 304 -6.25 25.17 1.89
CA ASP A 304 -5.32 24.11 2.29
C ASP A 304 -5.35 22.88 1.37
N LEU A 305 -6.55 22.48 0.95
CA LEU A 305 -6.77 21.55 -0.15
C LEU A 305 -8.08 21.93 -0.84
N ILE A 306 -7.96 22.47 -2.06
CA ILE A 306 -9.07 23.02 -2.82
C ILE A 306 -9.30 22.22 -4.09
N THR A 307 -10.57 21.96 -4.38
CA THR A 307 -11.10 21.58 -5.69
C THR A 307 -12.28 22.49 -6.01
N TYR A 308 -12.23 23.22 -7.13
CA TYR A 308 -13.17 24.30 -7.41
C TYR A 308 -13.45 24.46 -8.90
N ASN A 309 -14.67 24.85 -9.23
CA ASN A 309 -15.02 25.50 -10.50
C ASN A 309 -16.05 26.61 -10.25
N SER A 310 -15.93 27.76 -10.92
CA SER A 310 -16.92 28.84 -10.79
C SER A 310 -18.31 28.48 -11.31
N ASN A 311 -18.40 27.43 -12.13
CA ASN A 311 -19.63 26.84 -12.60
C ASN A 311 -19.78 25.41 -12.03
N GLU A 312 -20.80 25.21 -11.20
CA GLU A 312 -21.08 23.93 -10.53
C GLU A 312 -21.31 22.74 -11.48
N ASP A 313 -21.69 22.99 -12.74
CA ASP A 313 -21.94 21.96 -13.76
C ASP A 313 -20.68 21.58 -14.55
N ARG A 314 -19.53 22.23 -14.29
CA ARG A 314 -18.26 21.95 -15.00
C ARG A 314 -17.25 21.25 -14.11
N ASP A 315 -16.41 20.44 -14.74
CA ASP A 315 -15.29 19.77 -14.08
C ASP A 315 -14.34 20.77 -13.40
N TYR A 316 -13.77 20.39 -12.26
CA TYR A 316 -12.82 21.24 -11.51
C TYR A 316 -11.69 21.76 -12.41
N ASP A 317 -11.49 23.09 -12.43
CA ASP A 317 -10.42 23.75 -13.19
C ASP A 317 -9.38 24.45 -12.30
N THR A 318 -9.66 24.49 -11.00
CA THR A 318 -8.85 25.19 -10.01
C THR A 318 -8.64 24.29 -8.81
N ASN A 319 -7.46 23.64 -8.76
CA ASN A 319 -7.06 22.80 -7.64
C ASN A 319 -5.67 23.23 -7.15
N TYR A 320 -5.49 23.39 -5.85
CA TYR A 320 -4.22 23.77 -5.24
C TYR A 320 -4.20 23.43 -3.74
N CYS A 321 -3.00 23.45 -3.16
CA CYS A 321 -2.78 23.26 -1.72
C CYS A 321 -1.87 24.35 -1.19
N ASN A 322 -2.32 25.09 -0.18
CA ASN A 322 -1.52 26.05 0.59
C ASN A 322 -1.47 25.63 2.07
N GLU A 323 -0.69 26.33 2.88
CA GLU A 323 -0.75 26.21 4.33
C GLU A 323 -1.49 27.42 4.90
N CYS A 324 -2.67 27.22 5.49
CA CYS A 324 -3.47 28.31 6.03
C CYS A 324 -4.15 27.95 7.36
N HIS A 325 -4.99 26.92 7.37
CA HIS A 325 -5.76 26.49 8.53
C HIS A 325 -5.35 25.12 9.05
N TYR A 326 -4.51 24.38 8.33
CA TYR A 326 -3.92 23.12 8.77
C TYR A 326 -2.45 23.30 9.20
N GLU A 327 -1.94 22.38 10.01
CA GLU A 327 -0.64 22.51 10.70
C GLU A 327 0.59 22.50 9.80
N LYS A 328 0.49 21.92 8.61
CA LYS A 328 1.60 21.64 7.68
C LYS A 328 1.13 21.78 6.23
N LYS A 329 1.98 22.33 5.38
CA LYS A 329 1.89 22.19 3.92
C LYS A 329 1.96 20.72 3.50
N ILE A 330 1.01 20.25 2.69
CA ILE A 330 0.95 18.85 2.21
C ILE A 330 1.56 18.63 0.81
N ARG A 331 1.89 19.71 0.10
CA ARG A 331 2.44 19.66 -1.26
C ARG A 331 3.38 20.83 -1.46
N ASP A 332 4.65 20.57 -1.81
CA ASP A 332 5.67 21.63 -1.92
C ASP A 332 5.47 22.56 -3.12
N ALA A 333 4.87 22.06 -4.21
CA ALA A 333 4.65 22.84 -5.43
C ALA A 333 3.66 23.99 -5.18
N GLU A 334 4.12 25.24 -5.33
CA GLU A 334 3.29 26.46 -5.28
C GLU A 334 2.39 26.63 -6.51
N THR A 335 1.99 25.52 -7.13
CA THR A 335 1.26 25.51 -8.40
C THR A 335 -0.04 24.74 -8.28
N ARG A 336 -0.99 25.16 -9.12
CA ARG A 336 -2.22 24.41 -9.36
C ARG A 336 -1.88 23.01 -9.87
N PHE A 337 -2.75 22.05 -9.58
CA PHE A 337 -2.64 20.69 -10.11
C PHE A 337 -3.91 20.28 -10.85
N SER A 338 -3.77 19.31 -11.75
CA SER A 338 -4.90 18.65 -12.41
C SER A 338 -5.19 17.33 -11.72
N ILE A 339 -6.47 16.95 -11.67
CA ILE A 339 -6.92 15.69 -11.09
C ILE A 339 -6.88 14.61 -12.18
N GLU A 340 -6.28 13.46 -11.89
CA GLU A 340 -6.41 12.25 -12.73
C GLU A 340 -7.72 11.53 -12.41
N ASP A 341 -7.93 11.27 -11.13
CA ASP A 341 -9.19 10.75 -10.58
C ASP A 341 -9.33 11.18 -9.12
N TYR A 342 -10.54 11.09 -8.56
CA TYR A 342 -10.76 11.23 -7.13
C TYR A 342 -11.87 10.31 -6.64
N GLU A 343 -11.76 9.88 -5.40
CA GLU A 343 -12.73 8.98 -4.77
C GLU A 343 -13.09 9.52 -3.39
N VAL A 344 -14.38 9.50 -3.06
CA VAL A 344 -14.90 9.89 -1.74
C VAL A 344 -15.59 8.69 -1.12
N TYR A 345 -15.23 8.38 0.12
CA TYR A 345 -15.76 7.24 0.86
C TYR A 345 -16.43 7.70 2.14
N GLN A 346 -17.55 7.06 2.48
CA GLN A 346 -18.08 7.05 3.83
C GLN A 346 -17.43 5.92 4.62
N ILE A 347 -16.95 6.24 5.82
CA ILE A 347 -16.25 5.29 6.71
C ILE A 347 -17.26 4.70 7.68
N ILE A 348 -17.35 3.37 7.69
CA ILE A 348 -18.29 2.61 8.53
C ILE A 348 -17.51 1.65 9.39
N LYS A 349 -17.71 1.72 10.72
CA LYS A 349 -17.07 0.79 11.65
C LYS A 349 -17.52 -0.65 11.38
N ARG A 350 -16.56 -1.56 11.23
CA ARG A 350 -16.84 -2.98 11.07
C ARG A 350 -17.32 -3.55 12.40
N GLN A 351 -18.37 -4.35 12.34
CA GLN A 351 -18.70 -5.26 13.43
C GLN A 351 -17.80 -6.48 13.23
N VAL A 352 -16.81 -6.65 14.12
CA VAL A 352 -15.88 -7.79 14.11
C VAL A 352 -16.42 -8.86 15.06
#